data_AF-A0A8B6CY12-F1
#
_entry.id   AF-A0A8B6CY12-F1
#
_cell.length_a   1.000
_cell.length_b   1.000
_cell.length_c   1.000
_cell.angle_alpha   90.00
_cell.angle_beta   90.00
_cell.angle_gamma   90.00
#
_symmetry.space_group_name_H-M   'P 1'
#
loop_
_entity.id
_entity.type
_entity.pdbx_description
1 polymer ?
#
loop_
_entity_poly.entity_id
_entity_poly.type
_entity_poly.pdbx_seq_one_letter_code
_entity_poly.pdbx_strand_id
1 'polypeptide(L)'
;MQRLFVGCLHTLRSVDAQMVKQFGGDQDKIQVHTGNAGAYSAGSPDVLDHVLFLNNSELFKDSLVFEFKGCKGARIYLTEQSGKDPNQTFYEILLIAGANDEVYLRRRENGISETINQFSVEDLLDCNNFRQLWISWHNGHLKFGKGGSIHTGEYYTWIDPNPFPIQSIGIMTGYGNTGDWIILIPEQLCLCSCEYKQKLKYWSTLNATNHTLEELREILKPVLLELQRNLTVDKKRLSSFVRKHNSAKDKRPSSEYIGYVGVIFISIVVGLVIFIDIVAIRNNLRT
;
A
#
# COMPACT_ATOMS: atom_id res chain seq x y z
N MET A 1 -18.53 26.71 14.10
CA MET A 1 -18.96 25.57 14.92
C MET A 1 -18.65 24.29 14.16
N GLN A 2 -17.36 23.91 14.11
CA GLN A 2 -16.82 22.76 13.39
C GLN A 2 -16.47 21.68 14.40
N ARG A 3 -17.02 20.47 14.24
CA ARG A 3 -16.57 19.26 14.93
C ARG A 3 -16.27 18.21 13.87
N LEU A 4 -14.99 18.11 13.50
CA LEU A 4 -14.43 17.02 12.71
C LEU A 4 -14.00 15.92 13.69
N PHE A 5 -14.72 14.79 13.70
CA PHE A 5 -14.25 13.57 14.33
C PHE A 5 -13.28 12.89 13.37
N VAL A 6 -12.00 12.90 13.74
CA VAL A 6 -10.87 12.34 12.99
C VAL A 6 -10.47 11.02 13.67
N GLY A 7 -10.50 9.92 12.92
CA GLY A 7 -10.04 8.61 13.39
C GLY A 7 -9.80 7.56 12.31
N CYS A 8 -10.46 7.67 11.15
CA CYS A 8 -10.23 6.76 10.01
C CYS A 8 -9.98 7.51 8.68
N LEU A 9 -9.94 8.85 8.72
CA LEU A 9 -9.90 9.69 7.51
C LEU A 9 -8.49 9.84 6.90
N HIS A 10 -7.42 9.48 7.61
CA HIS A 10 -6.05 9.72 7.13
C HIS A 10 -5.51 8.68 6.14
N THR A 11 -6.21 7.56 5.96
CA THR A 11 -5.81 6.45 5.07
C THR A 11 -6.49 6.48 3.70
N LEU A 12 -7.51 7.31 3.49
CA LEU A 12 -8.11 7.57 2.18
C LEU A 12 -7.56 8.88 1.63
N ARG A 13 -6.27 8.92 1.28
CA ARG A 13 -5.59 10.14 0.82
C ARG A 13 -6.00 10.62 -0.58
N SER A 14 -6.84 9.90 -1.32
CA SER A 14 -7.15 10.21 -2.72
C SER A 14 -8.60 10.01 -3.16
N VAL A 15 -9.54 9.79 -2.24
CA VAL A 15 -10.95 9.74 -2.63
C VAL A 15 -11.48 11.17 -2.62
N ASP A 16 -12.02 11.63 -3.74
CA ASP A 16 -12.55 12.99 -3.89
C ASP A 16 -13.60 13.22 -2.80
N ALA A 17 -13.28 14.09 -1.84
CA ALA A 17 -13.97 14.20 -0.54
C ALA A 17 -15.46 14.58 -0.65
N GLN A 18 -15.91 14.97 -1.84
CA GLN A 18 -17.31 15.30 -2.14
C GLN A 18 -18.22 14.07 -2.37
N MET A 19 -17.67 12.89 -2.69
CA MET A 19 -18.45 11.70 -3.06
C MET A 19 -18.59 10.65 -1.95
N VAL A 20 -17.96 10.87 -0.79
CA VAL A 20 -17.97 9.93 0.34
C VAL A 20 -18.75 10.51 1.51
N LYS A 21 -19.88 9.89 1.86
CA LYS A 21 -20.60 10.16 3.12
C LYS A 21 -20.35 9.01 4.09
N GLN A 22 -19.62 9.26 5.17
CA GLN A 22 -19.62 8.37 6.33
C GLN A 22 -20.85 8.68 7.21
N PHE A 23 -21.64 7.67 7.53
CA PHE A 23 -22.69 7.82 8.54
C PHE A 23 -22.07 7.69 9.93
N GLY A 24 -22.33 8.67 10.78
CA GLY A 24 -22.01 8.58 12.20
C GLY A 24 -22.80 7.43 12.82
N GLY A 25 -22.12 6.30 13.07
CA GLY A 25 -22.70 5.14 13.76
C GLY A 25 -22.16 3.79 13.30
N ASP A 26 -21.79 3.66 12.02
CA ASP A 26 -21.43 2.37 11.38
C ASP A 26 -20.03 2.51 10.75
N GLN A 27 -18.96 2.13 11.48
CA GLN A 27 -17.56 2.34 11.05
C GLN A 27 -17.13 1.41 9.90
N ASP A 28 -17.99 0.49 9.50
CA ASP A 28 -17.64 -0.63 8.62
C ASP A 28 -18.19 -0.45 7.20
N LYS A 29 -18.66 0.76 6.82
CA LYS A 29 -19.27 1.02 5.51
C LYS A 29 -18.83 2.34 4.89
N ILE A 30 -18.64 2.33 3.57
CA ILE A 30 -18.39 3.53 2.77
C ILE A 30 -19.49 3.64 1.72
N GLN A 31 -20.31 4.69 1.79
CA GLN A 31 -21.29 4.95 0.73
C GLN A 31 -20.70 5.87 -0.34
N VAL A 32 -20.85 5.47 -1.60
CA VAL A 32 -20.38 6.20 -2.77
C VAL A 32 -21.52 6.32 -3.77
N HIS A 33 -21.69 7.52 -4.34
CA HIS A 33 -22.58 7.74 -5.48
C HIS A 33 -21.74 7.97 -6.73
N THR A 34 -21.91 7.14 -7.76
CA THR A 34 -21.21 7.32 -9.04
C THR A 34 -22.13 8.02 -10.05
N GLY A 35 -21.62 9.11 -10.64
CA GLY A 35 -22.36 9.98 -11.54
C GLY A 35 -22.40 9.51 -13.00
N ASN A 36 -23.18 10.23 -13.79
CA ASN A 36 -23.39 9.99 -15.21
C ASN A 36 -22.14 10.32 -16.03
N ALA A 37 -21.30 9.33 -16.33
CA ALA A 37 -20.30 9.44 -17.39
C ALA A 37 -21.04 9.61 -18.72
N GLY A 38 -20.80 10.71 -19.42
CA GLY A 38 -21.43 11.02 -20.72
C GLY A 38 -21.35 9.85 -21.70
N ALA A 39 -22.23 9.83 -22.70
CA ALA A 39 -22.29 8.73 -23.66
C ALA A 39 -21.00 8.67 -24.51
N TYR A 40 -20.04 7.84 -24.09
CA TYR A 40 -18.82 7.52 -24.85
C TYR A 40 -18.90 6.08 -25.36
N SER A 41 -18.26 5.80 -26.50
CA SER A 41 -18.22 4.46 -27.08
C SER A 41 -17.43 3.47 -26.21
N ALA A 42 -17.91 2.23 -26.14
CA ALA A 42 -17.18 1.13 -25.54
C ALA A 42 -15.83 0.96 -26.25
N GLY A 43 -14.72 1.09 -25.51
CA GLY A 43 -13.36 1.08 -26.06
C GLY A 43 -12.70 2.45 -26.23
N SER A 44 -13.37 3.56 -25.87
CA SER A 44 -12.69 4.86 -25.79
C SER A 44 -11.59 4.85 -24.72
N PRO A 45 -10.39 5.42 -24.96
CA PRO A 45 -9.36 5.60 -23.94
C PRO A 45 -9.86 6.42 -22.73
N ASP A 46 -10.89 7.25 -22.92
CA ASP A 46 -11.45 8.16 -21.90
C ASP A 46 -12.33 7.45 -20.85
N VAL A 47 -12.56 6.13 -20.97
CA VAL A 47 -13.41 5.40 -20.01
C VAL A 47 -12.85 5.46 -18.60
N LEU A 48 -11.52 5.47 -18.46
CA LEU A 48 -10.86 5.55 -17.15
C LEU A 48 -11.07 6.91 -16.47
N ASP A 49 -11.52 7.95 -17.19
CA ASP A 49 -11.66 9.29 -16.62
C ASP A 49 -12.75 9.41 -15.55
N HIS A 50 -13.75 8.54 -15.62
CA HIS A 50 -14.89 8.52 -14.72
C HIS A 50 -14.80 7.42 -13.66
N VAL A 51 -13.68 6.69 -13.59
CA VAL A 51 -13.44 5.69 -12.55
C VAL A 51 -13.13 6.38 -11.24
N LEU A 52 -13.87 6.05 -10.19
CA LEU A 52 -13.49 6.39 -8.84
C LEU A 52 -12.56 5.30 -8.30
N PHE A 53 -11.30 5.65 -8.06
CA PHE A 53 -10.34 4.73 -7.46
C PHE A 53 -10.36 4.80 -5.92
N LEU A 54 -10.61 3.65 -5.31
CA LEU A 54 -10.48 3.39 -3.89
C LEU A 54 -9.06 2.89 -3.63
N ASN A 55 -8.22 3.79 -3.13
CA ASN A 55 -6.81 3.52 -2.88
C ASN A 55 -6.60 3.20 -1.41
N ASN A 56 -6.53 1.91 -1.10
CA ASN A 56 -6.04 1.43 0.19
C ASN A 56 -5.80 -0.09 0.11
N SER A 57 -4.55 -0.48 -0.15
CA SER A 57 -4.15 -1.89 -0.24
C SER A 57 -4.34 -2.66 1.07
N GLU A 58 -4.33 -1.97 2.22
CA GLU A 58 -4.59 -2.62 3.51
C GLU A 58 -6.10 -2.89 3.68
N LEU A 59 -6.97 -2.00 3.21
CA LEU A 59 -8.43 -2.10 3.38
C LEU A 59 -9.06 -3.25 2.58
N PHE A 60 -8.46 -3.63 1.45
CA PHE A 60 -9.03 -4.61 0.52
C PHE A 60 -8.04 -5.74 0.25
N LYS A 61 -7.37 -6.23 1.30
CA LYS A 61 -6.25 -7.19 1.25
C LYS A 61 -6.29 -8.19 0.08
N ASP A 62 -7.41 -8.87 -0.14
CA ASP A 62 -7.61 -9.82 -1.23
C ASP A 62 -9.06 -9.95 -1.72
N SER A 63 -9.95 -9.08 -1.25
CA SER A 63 -11.38 -9.19 -1.49
C SER A 63 -12.12 -7.88 -1.28
N LEU A 64 -13.28 -7.79 -1.92
CA LEU A 64 -14.21 -6.67 -1.87
C LEU A 64 -15.61 -7.23 -1.66
N VAL A 65 -16.30 -6.78 -0.61
CA VAL A 65 -17.74 -6.99 -0.45
C VAL A 65 -18.42 -5.64 -0.59
N PHE A 66 -19.47 -5.58 -1.41
CA PHE A 66 -20.17 -4.34 -1.68
C PHE A 66 -21.64 -4.58 -1.94
N GLU A 67 -22.43 -3.54 -1.74
CA GLU A 67 -23.82 -3.47 -2.18
C GLU A 67 -23.92 -2.47 -3.30
N PHE A 68 -24.67 -2.83 -4.34
CA PHE A 68 -24.91 -1.96 -5.48
C PHE A 68 -26.41 -1.83 -5.76
N LYS A 69 -26.84 -0.61 -6.07
CA LYS A 69 -28.19 -0.31 -6.53
C LYS A 69 -28.08 0.58 -7.77
N GLY A 70 -28.62 0.11 -8.89
CA GLY A 70 -28.55 0.78 -10.18
C GLY A 70 -29.22 -0.01 -11.29
N CYS A 71 -29.70 0.70 -12.32
CA CYS A 71 -30.61 0.12 -13.31
C CYS A 71 -29.96 -0.55 -14.53
N LYS A 72 -28.73 -0.16 -14.89
CA LYS A 72 -28.13 -0.58 -16.17
C LYS A 72 -26.86 -1.39 -16.03
N GLY A 73 -26.15 -1.22 -14.93
CA GLY A 73 -24.90 -1.93 -14.73
C GLY A 73 -23.85 -1.18 -13.94
N ALA A 74 -22.81 -1.93 -13.62
CA ALA A 74 -21.68 -1.52 -12.81
C ALA A 74 -20.39 -2.03 -13.46
N ARG A 75 -19.29 -1.28 -13.32
CA ARG A 75 -17.95 -1.75 -13.67
C ARG A 75 -17.06 -1.66 -12.46
N ILE A 76 -16.29 -2.72 -12.23
CA ILE A 76 -15.28 -2.79 -11.20
C ILE A 76 -13.95 -3.10 -11.87
N TYR A 77 -12.93 -2.35 -11.52
CA TYR A 77 -11.56 -2.50 -11.98
C TYR A 77 -10.68 -2.90 -10.81
N LEU A 78 -9.90 -3.96 -10.94
CA LEU A 78 -8.86 -4.35 -9.98
C LEU A 78 -7.50 -4.15 -10.62
N THR A 79 -6.61 -3.38 -9.99
CA THR A 79 -5.32 -3.03 -10.59
C THR A 79 -4.22 -2.79 -9.55
N GLU A 80 -2.96 -2.88 -9.99
CA GLU A 80 -1.78 -2.65 -9.17
C GLU A 80 -1.61 -1.19 -8.76
N GLN A 81 -1.94 -0.23 -9.62
CA GLN A 81 -1.73 1.19 -9.35
C GLN A 81 -3.02 1.97 -9.59
N SER A 82 -3.26 3.02 -8.81
CA SER A 82 -4.34 3.93 -9.17
C SER A 82 -3.92 4.79 -10.34
N GLY A 83 -4.75 4.90 -11.37
CA GLY A 83 -4.34 5.65 -12.54
C GLY A 83 -5.30 5.47 -13.69
N LYS A 84 -5.16 6.37 -14.66
CA LYS A 84 -5.98 6.40 -15.87
C LYS A 84 -5.15 6.07 -17.11
N ASP A 85 -4.04 5.35 -16.92
CA ASP A 85 -3.19 4.93 -18.02
C ASP A 85 -3.96 3.87 -18.84
N PRO A 86 -4.25 4.11 -20.13
CA PRO A 86 -4.97 3.16 -20.98
C PRO A 86 -4.21 1.83 -21.17
N ASN A 87 -2.89 1.82 -20.98
CA ASN A 87 -2.06 0.62 -21.13
C ASN A 87 -1.93 -0.21 -19.85
N GLN A 88 -2.45 0.30 -18.74
CA GLN A 88 -2.39 -0.38 -17.47
C GLN A 88 -3.16 -1.70 -17.49
N THR A 89 -2.70 -2.66 -16.69
CA THR A 89 -3.33 -3.97 -16.56
C THR A 89 -4.47 -3.90 -15.55
N PHE A 90 -5.63 -4.43 -15.91
CA PHE A 90 -6.82 -4.49 -15.06
C PHE A 90 -7.49 -5.86 -15.16
N TYR A 91 -8.04 -6.34 -14.04
CA TYR A 91 -9.23 -7.19 -14.14
C TYR A 91 -10.45 -6.29 -14.19
N GLU A 92 -11.28 -6.46 -15.21
CA GLU A 92 -12.52 -5.74 -15.40
C GLU A 92 -13.70 -6.69 -15.18
N ILE A 93 -14.52 -6.35 -14.18
CA ILE A 93 -15.76 -7.05 -13.86
C ILE A 93 -16.90 -6.12 -14.28
N LEU A 94 -17.67 -6.54 -15.28
CA LEU A 94 -18.75 -5.77 -15.86
C LEU A 94 -20.08 -6.45 -15.56
N LEU A 95 -20.95 -5.75 -14.85
CA LEU A 95 -22.32 -6.18 -14.57
C LEU A 95 -23.25 -5.38 -15.49
N ILE A 96 -24.10 -6.05 -16.26
CA ILE A 96 -25.03 -5.41 -17.20
C ILE A 96 -26.45 -5.90 -16.91
N ALA A 97 -27.38 -4.97 -16.74
CA ALA A 97 -28.78 -5.33 -16.52
C ALA A 97 -29.43 -5.77 -17.85
N GLY A 98 -30.19 -6.86 -17.79
CA GLY A 98 -30.83 -7.46 -18.98
C GLY A 98 -32.13 -8.19 -18.63
N ALA A 99 -32.55 -9.11 -19.49
CA ALA A 99 -33.64 -10.04 -19.16
C ALA A 99 -33.21 -11.01 -18.04
N ASN A 100 -31.98 -11.50 -18.17
CA ASN A 100 -31.15 -11.91 -17.05
C ASN A 100 -29.97 -10.95 -17.02
N ASP A 101 -29.45 -10.67 -15.83
CA ASP A 101 -28.28 -9.81 -15.71
C ASP A 101 -27.05 -10.57 -16.22
N GLU A 102 -26.17 -9.88 -16.93
CA GLU A 102 -24.94 -10.46 -17.46
C GLU A 102 -23.74 -10.03 -16.65
N VAL A 103 -22.82 -10.97 -16.45
CA VAL A 103 -21.51 -10.73 -15.85
C VAL A 103 -20.45 -11.04 -16.90
N TYR A 104 -19.59 -10.07 -17.17
CA TYR A 104 -18.38 -10.27 -17.98
C TYR A 104 -17.17 -10.13 -17.07
N LEU A 105 -16.29 -11.13 -17.14
CA LEU A 105 -14.97 -11.09 -16.53
C LEU A 105 -13.95 -10.92 -17.64
N ARG A 106 -13.16 -9.86 -17.56
CA ARG A 106 -12.19 -9.49 -18.59
C ARG A 106 -10.83 -9.21 -17.99
N ARG A 107 -9.79 -9.48 -18.75
CA ARG A 107 -8.43 -8.98 -18.49
C ARG A 107 -8.16 -7.90 -19.51
N ARG A 108 -7.81 -6.70 -19.05
CA ARG A 108 -7.24 -5.66 -19.92
C ARG A 108 -5.74 -5.63 -19.71
N GLU A 109 -4.98 -5.64 -20.80
CA GLU A 109 -3.52 -5.54 -20.77
C GLU A 109 -3.05 -4.79 -22.03
N ASN A 110 -2.21 -3.76 -21.86
CA ASN A 110 -1.72 -2.92 -22.96
C ASN A 110 -2.84 -2.37 -23.87
N GLY A 111 -3.95 -1.93 -23.26
CA GLY A 111 -5.11 -1.39 -23.97
C GLY A 111 -6.02 -2.43 -24.63
N ILE A 112 -5.64 -3.71 -24.63
CA ILE A 112 -6.44 -4.81 -25.21
C ILE A 112 -7.28 -5.45 -24.11
N SER A 113 -8.59 -5.61 -24.34
CA SER A 113 -9.51 -6.26 -23.40
C SER A 113 -9.89 -7.64 -23.92
N GLU A 114 -9.50 -8.68 -23.20
CA GLU A 114 -9.83 -10.07 -23.45
C GLU A 114 -10.96 -10.51 -22.53
N THR A 115 -12.00 -11.14 -23.08
CA THR A 115 -13.08 -11.72 -22.27
C THR A 115 -12.68 -13.12 -21.79
N ILE A 116 -12.49 -13.26 -20.48
CA ILE A 116 -12.18 -14.53 -19.81
C ILE A 116 -13.45 -15.38 -19.73
N ASN A 117 -14.55 -14.77 -19.31
CA ASN A 117 -15.84 -15.45 -19.20
C ASN A 117 -17.02 -14.47 -19.30
N GLN A 118 -18.17 -15.01 -19.72
CA GLN A 118 -19.46 -14.33 -19.73
C GLN A 118 -20.54 -15.31 -19.26
N PHE A 119 -21.40 -14.89 -18.34
CA PHE A 119 -22.51 -15.71 -17.86
C PHE A 119 -23.69 -14.85 -17.39
N SER A 120 -24.88 -15.45 -17.37
CA SER A 120 -26.10 -14.78 -16.91
C SER A 120 -26.44 -15.19 -15.48
N VAL A 121 -26.93 -14.22 -14.70
CA VAL A 121 -27.38 -14.38 -13.32
C VAL A 121 -28.74 -13.70 -13.17
N GLU A 122 -29.67 -14.37 -12.48
CA GLU A 122 -30.97 -13.77 -12.16
C GLU A 122 -30.87 -12.86 -10.93
N ASP A 123 -31.55 -11.71 -10.99
CA ASP A 123 -31.69 -10.78 -9.86
C ASP A 123 -30.32 -10.31 -9.29
N LEU A 124 -29.35 -10.05 -10.16
CA LEU A 124 -28.04 -9.55 -9.74
C LEU A 124 -28.07 -8.04 -9.48
N LEU A 125 -28.88 -7.30 -10.25
CA LEU A 125 -28.98 -5.85 -10.24
C LEU A 125 -30.44 -5.40 -10.03
N ASP A 126 -30.63 -4.31 -9.28
CA ASP A 126 -31.95 -3.73 -9.02
C ASP A 126 -31.85 -2.20 -8.94
N CYS A 127 -32.82 -1.50 -9.54
CA CYS A 127 -32.92 -0.04 -9.55
C CYS A 127 -33.24 0.58 -8.18
N ASN A 128 -34.02 -0.14 -7.39
CA ASN A 128 -34.68 0.36 -6.18
C ASN A 128 -34.07 -0.25 -4.91
N ASN A 129 -33.51 -1.46 -5.03
CA ASN A 129 -32.98 -2.20 -3.90
C ASN A 129 -31.48 -2.45 -4.06
N PHE A 130 -30.77 -2.43 -2.93
CA PHE A 130 -29.37 -2.85 -2.90
C PHE A 130 -29.28 -4.37 -3.12
N ARG A 131 -28.30 -4.76 -3.94
CA ARG A 131 -27.89 -6.16 -4.14
C ARG A 131 -26.47 -6.31 -3.65
N GLN A 132 -26.27 -7.25 -2.73
CA GLN A 132 -25.00 -7.50 -2.09
C GLN A 132 -24.19 -8.52 -2.89
N LEU A 133 -22.95 -8.19 -3.20
CA LEU A 133 -22.05 -8.93 -4.07
C LEU A 133 -20.64 -8.94 -3.48
N TRP A 134 -19.83 -9.88 -3.93
CA TRP A 134 -18.42 -9.95 -3.53
C TRP A 134 -17.51 -10.38 -4.67
N ILE A 135 -16.27 -9.91 -4.60
CA ILE A 135 -15.16 -10.26 -5.49
C ILE A 135 -13.97 -10.65 -4.62
N SER A 136 -13.25 -11.71 -4.98
CA SER A 136 -12.01 -12.13 -4.31
C SER A 136 -10.93 -12.37 -5.36
N TRP A 137 -9.68 -12.03 -5.06
CA TRP A 137 -8.51 -12.23 -5.92
C TRP A 137 -7.36 -12.94 -5.19
N HIS A 138 -7.67 -13.63 -4.09
CA HIS A 138 -6.70 -14.32 -3.26
C HIS A 138 -5.88 -15.36 -4.03
N ASN A 139 -4.55 -15.30 -3.93
CA ASN A 139 -3.60 -16.22 -4.57
C ASN A 139 -3.82 -16.41 -6.09
N GLY A 140 -4.20 -15.35 -6.80
CA GLY A 140 -4.45 -15.41 -8.25
C GLY A 140 -5.78 -16.07 -8.65
N HIS A 141 -6.61 -16.46 -7.67
CA HIS A 141 -7.98 -16.90 -7.92
C HIS A 141 -8.92 -15.68 -7.94
N LEU A 142 -9.33 -15.27 -9.13
CA LEU A 142 -10.40 -14.28 -9.29
C LEU A 142 -11.75 -14.98 -9.17
N LYS A 143 -12.51 -14.61 -8.16
CA LYS A 143 -13.81 -15.20 -7.82
C LYS A 143 -14.89 -14.13 -7.74
N PHE A 144 -16.10 -14.51 -8.14
CA PHE A 144 -17.27 -13.65 -8.09
C PHE A 144 -18.48 -14.39 -7.51
N GLY A 145 -19.24 -13.71 -6.65
CA GLY A 145 -20.46 -14.27 -6.09
C GLY A 145 -21.43 -13.24 -5.54
N LYS A 146 -22.61 -13.72 -5.12
CA LYS A 146 -23.71 -12.93 -4.52
C LYS A 146 -23.83 -13.22 -3.03
N GLY A 147 -24.17 -12.19 -2.25
CA GLY A 147 -24.31 -12.21 -0.80
C GLY A 147 -23.20 -11.42 -0.08
N GLY A 148 -23.25 -11.41 1.26
CA GLY A 148 -22.33 -10.64 2.10
C GLY A 148 -21.15 -11.41 2.66
N SER A 149 -21.13 -12.73 2.45
CA SER A 149 -20.05 -13.60 2.92
C SER A 149 -19.29 -14.14 1.72
N ILE A 150 -17.99 -13.83 1.67
CA ILE A 150 -17.08 -14.32 0.64
C ILE A 150 -17.16 -15.85 0.57
N HIS A 151 -17.10 -16.41 -0.64
CA HIS A 151 -17.24 -17.84 -0.94
C HIS A 151 -18.64 -18.45 -0.78
N THR A 152 -19.63 -17.67 -0.32
CA THR A 152 -21.04 -18.10 -0.36
C THR A 152 -21.70 -17.56 -1.63
N GLY A 153 -22.52 -18.36 -2.31
CA GLY A 153 -23.18 -17.93 -3.55
C GLY A 153 -22.18 -17.62 -4.68
N GLU A 154 -21.10 -18.39 -4.76
CA GLU A 154 -20.09 -18.28 -5.83
C GLU A 154 -20.71 -18.65 -7.18
N TYR A 155 -20.53 -17.79 -8.18
CA TYR A 155 -20.94 -18.07 -9.56
C TYR A 155 -19.77 -18.54 -10.42
N TYR A 156 -18.56 -18.03 -10.13
CA TYR A 156 -17.40 -18.31 -10.96
C TYR A 156 -16.08 -18.16 -10.19
N THR A 157 -15.12 -19.01 -10.55
CA THR A 157 -13.71 -18.94 -10.15
C THR A 157 -12.84 -19.08 -11.39
N TRP A 158 -11.90 -18.15 -11.59
CA TRP A 158 -10.82 -18.23 -12.56
C TRP A 158 -9.46 -18.14 -11.88
N ILE A 159 -8.48 -18.85 -12.43
CA ILE A 159 -7.10 -18.85 -11.95
C ILE A 159 -6.26 -18.17 -13.03
N ASP A 160 -5.69 -17.02 -12.70
CA ASP A 160 -4.78 -16.34 -13.61
C ASP A 160 -3.44 -17.09 -13.70
N PRO A 161 -2.99 -17.51 -14.90
CA PRO A 161 -1.65 -18.09 -15.06
C PRO A 161 -0.51 -17.11 -14.76
N ASN A 162 -0.75 -15.80 -14.84
CA ASN A 162 0.21 -14.74 -14.57
C ASN A 162 -0.47 -13.61 -13.74
N PRO A 163 -0.72 -13.85 -12.44
CA PRO A 163 -1.39 -12.88 -11.58
C PRO A 163 -0.49 -11.70 -11.26
N PHE A 164 -1.10 -10.53 -11.04
CA PHE A 164 -0.42 -9.32 -10.58
C PHE A 164 -1.00 -8.83 -9.26
N PRO A 165 -0.23 -8.12 -8.43
CA PRO A 165 -0.72 -7.60 -7.15
C PRO A 165 -1.79 -6.52 -7.38
N ILE A 166 -2.88 -6.57 -6.62
CA ILE A 166 -3.93 -5.55 -6.67
C ILE A 166 -3.76 -4.61 -5.47
N GLN A 167 -3.66 -3.31 -5.73
CA GLN A 167 -3.52 -2.28 -4.69
C GLN A 167 -4.57 -1.17 -4.80
N SER A 168 -5.31 -1.13 -5.92
CA SER A 168 -6.35 -0.13 -6.18
C SER A 168 -7.58 -0.79 -6.80
N ILE A 169 -8.76 -0.31 -6.38
CA ILE A 169 -10.05 -0.75 -6.90
C ILE A 169 -10.72 0.45 -7.55
N GLY A 170 -11.03 0.36 -8.83
CA GLY A 170 -11.84 1.34 -9.53
C GLY A 170 -13.32 0.93 -9.55
N ILE A 171 -14.24 1.83 -9.26
CA ILE A 171 -15.68 1.60 -9.43
C ILE A 171 -16.29 2.68 -10.32
N MET A 172 -17.26 2.28 -11.13
CA MET A 172 -18.11 3.20 -11.90
C MET A 172 -19.43 2.56 -12.31
N THR A 173 -20.40 3.37 -12.68
CA THR A 173 -21.63 2.92 -13.32
C THR A 173 -21.53 2.97 -14.84
N GLY A 174 -22.31 2.13 -15.51
CA GLY A 174 -22.38 2.13 -16.98
C GLY A 174 -22.84 3.48 -17.55
N TYR A 175 -22.42 3.79 -18.78
CA TYR A 175 -22.65 5.06 -19.47
C TYR A 175 -24.08 5.59 -19.37
N GLY A 176 -24.24 6.88 -19.09
CA GLY A 176 -25.58 7.47 -19.05
C GLY A 176 -26.30 7.30 -17.71
N ASN A 177 -25.74 6.57 -16.73
CA ASN A 177 -26.48 6.16 -15.54
C ASN A 177 -25.73 6.45 -14.25
N THR A 178 -26.51 6.59 -13.19
CA THR A 178 -26.05 6.70 -11.82
C THR A 178 -26.17 5.37 -11.11
N GLY A 179 -25.52 5.26 -9.96
CA GLY A 179 -25.67 4.13 -9.07
C GLY A 179 -25.13 4.45 -7.69
N ASP A 180 -25.74 3.80 -6.71
CA ASP A 180 -25.37 3.90 -5.31
C ASP A 180 -24.59 2.64 -4.92
N TRP A 181 -23.47 2.85 -4.25
CA TRP A 181 -22.58 1.80 -3.78
C TRP A 181 -22.43 1.88 -2.27
N ILE A 182 -22.41 0.74 -1.60
CA ILE A 182 -22.02 0.62 -0.21
C ILE A 182 -20.88 -0.39 -0.15
N ILE A 183 -19.67 0.09 0.06
CA ILE A 183 -18.51 -0.77 0.24
C ILE A 183 -18.46 -1.22 1.70
N LEU A 184 -18.43 -2.53 1.93
CA LEU A 184 -18.37 -3.12 3.26
C LEU A 184 -16.90 -3.36 3.62
N ILE A 185 -16.46 -2.75 4.71
CA ILE A 185 -15.13 -2.90 5.25
C ILE A 185 -15.13 -4.14 6.15
N PRO A 186 -14.22 -5.11 5.96
CA PRO A 186 -14.10 -6.24 6.86
C PRO A 186 -13.79 -5.75 8.29
N GLU A 187 -14.53 -6.22 9.30
CA GLU A 187 -14.35 -5.84 10.71
C GLU A 187 -12.88 -5.99 11.20
N GLN A 188 -12.11 -6.89 10.58
CA GLN A 188 -10.70 -7.14 10.90
C GLN A 188 -9.75 -5.97 10.57
N LEU A 189 -10.18 -5.01 9.76
CA LEU A 189 -9.41 -3.82 9.39
C LEU A 189 -9.75 -2.58 10.22
N CYS A 190 -10.75 -2.68 11.10
CA CYS A 190 -10.92 -1.77 12.22
C CYS A 190 -9.93 -2.08 13.37
N LEU A 191 -8.66 -2.36 13.03
CA LEU A 191 -7.55 -2.28 13.97
C LEU A 191 -7.03 -0.85 14.04
N CYS A 192 -7.86 0.08 14.53
CA CYS A 192 -7.25 1.02 15.46
C CYS A 192 -6.84 0.16 16.65
N SER A 193 -5.54 -0.03 16.87
CA SER A 193 -5.08 -0.66 18.10
C SER A 193 -5.82 -0.04 19.28
N CYS A 194 -6.21 -0.83 20.27
CA CYS A 194 -6.83 -0.29 21.49
C CYS A 194 -5.95 0.83 22.09
N GLU A 195 -4.63 0.73 21.92
CA GLU A 195 -3.66 1.75 22.25
C GLU A 195 -3.91 3.09 21.53
N TYR A 196 -4.24 3.08 20.24
CA TYR A 196 -4.52 4.30 19.47
C TYR A 196 -5.87 4.93 19.86
N LYS A 197 -6.93 4.13 20.06
CA LYS A 197 -8.23 4.63 20.58
C LYS A 197 -8.09 5.23 21.99
N GLN A 198 -7.25 4.64 22.84
CA GLN A 198 -6.94 5.19 24.16
C GLN A 198 -6.18 6.51 24.07
N LYS A 199 -5.17 6.62 23.20
CA LYS A 199 -4.45 7.88 22.94
C LYS A 199 -5.40 8.95 22.40
N LEU A 200 -6.25 8.65 21.43
CA LEU A 200 -7.24 9.61 20.92
C LEU A 200 -8.23 10.08 21.99
N LYS A 201 -8.68 9.18 22.87
CA LYS A 201 -9.57 9.51 24.01
C LYS A 201 -8.86 10.35 25.07
N TYR A 202 -7.57 10.10 25.32
CA TYR A 202 -6.72 10.91 26.18
C TYR A 202 -6.53 12.32 25.62
N TRP A 203 -6.26 12.45 24.32
CA TRP A 203 -6.09 13.76 23.68
C TRP A 203 -7.41 14.54 23.50
N SER A 204 -8.54 13.86 23.29
CA SER A 204 -9.85 14.52 23.18
C SER A 204 -10.40 15.02 24.51
N THR A 205 -9.91 14.49 25.63
CA THR A 205 -10.26 14.93 27.00
C THR A 205 -9.35 16.05 27.51
N LEU A 206 -8.19 16.28 26.88
CA LEU A 206 -7.43 17.51 27.08
C LEU A 206 -8.17 18.68 26.41
N ASN A 207 -8.96 19.43 27.19
CA ASN A 207 -9.51 20.72 26.76
C ASN A 207 -8.37 21.74 26.61
N ALA A 208 -7.69 21.73 25.47
CA ALA A 208 -6.59 22.64 25.13
C ALA A 208 -6.97 24.13 25.16
N THR A 209 -8.25 24.45 25.30
CA THR A 209 -8.78 25.82 25.40
C THR A 209 -8.62 26.45 26.79
N ASN A 210 -8.38 25.66 27.83
CA ASN A 210 -8.28 26.15 29.21
C ASN A 210 -6.83 26.27 29.71
N HIS A 211 -5.86 25.84 28.91
CA HIS A 211 -4.45 25.81 29.27
C HIS A 211 -3.67 26.88 28.52
N THR A 212 -2.75 27.52 29.22
CA THR A 212 -1.82 28.46 28.59
C THR A 212 -0.77 27.69 27.77
N LEU A 213 -0.15 28.37 26.79
CA LEU A 213 0.85 27.76 25.90
C LEU A 213 2.04 27.14 26.67
N GLU A 214 2.42 27.74 27.79
CA GLU A 214 3.53 27.25 28.62
C GLU A 214 3.14 26.00 29.44
N GLU A 215 1.90 25.94 29.94
CA GLU A 215 1.38 24.72 30.59
C GLU A 215 1.30 23.55 29.61
N LEU A 216 0.86 23.82 28.37
CA LEU A 216 0.79 22.81 27.32
C LEU A 216 2.17 22.25 26.97
N ARG A 217 3.20 23.12 26.94
CA ARG A 217 4.60 22.71 26.67
C ARG A 217 5.13 21.78 27.74
N GLU A 218 4.87 22.06 29.02
CA GLU A 218 5.30 21.19 30.12
C GLU A 218 4.54 19.85 30.12
N ILE A 219 3.25 19.83 29.78
CA ILE A 219 2.47 18.58 29.63
C ILE A 219 3.03 17.72 28.47
N LEU A 220 3.43 18.34 27.36
CA LEU A 220 3.87 17.63 26.16
C LEU A 220 5.34 17.17 26.21
N LYS A 221 6.16 17.83 27.03
CA LYS A 221 7.60 17.57 27.19
C LYS A 221 7.96 16.11 27.49
N PRO A 222 7.33 15.39 28.45
CA PRO A 222 7.67 13.99 28.71
C PRO A 222 7.32 13.09 27.52
N VAL A 223 6.22 13.36 26.82
CA VAL A 223 5.80 12.60 25.63
C VAL A 223 6.79 12.81 24.47
N LEU A 224 7.25 14.04 24.25
CA LEU A 224 8.27 14.34 23.25
C LEU A 224 9.60 13.65 23.56
N LEU A 225 10.00 13.61 24.83
CA LEU A 225 11.21 12.91 25.27
C LEU A 225 11.10 11.40 25.06
N GLU A 226 9.94 10.82 25.33
CA GLU A 226 9.70 9.40 25.10
C GLU A 226 9.70 9.05 23.61
N LEU A 227 9.08 9.88 22.76
CA LEU A 227 9.12 9.72 21.30
C LEU A 227 10.54 9.84 20.77
N GLN A 228 11.28 10.86 21.22
CA GLN A 228 12.69 11.03 20.86
C GLN A 228 13.51 9.80 21.29
N ARG A 229 13.29 9.28 22.49
CA ARG A 229 13.97 8.07 22.98
C ARG A 229 13.65 6.84 22.13
N ASN A 230 12.38 6.60 21.81
CA ASN A 230 11.98 5.44 20.99
C ASN A 230 12.49 5.52 19.55
N LEU A 231 12.58 6.72 18.98
CA LEU A 231 13.08 6.94 17.62
C LEU A 231 14.61 7.02 17.56
N THR A 232 15.30 7.09 18.70
CA THR A 232 16.77 7.15 18.73
C THR A 232 17.35 5.76 18.56
N VAL A 233 17.84 5.47 17.36
CA VAL A 233 18.57 4.24 17.06
C VAL A 233 20.01 4.33 17.58
N ASP A 234 20.46 3.29 18.31
CA ASP A 234 21.84 3.19 18.78
C ASP A 234 22.81 3.03 17.60
N LYS A 235 23.54 4.11 17.30
CA LYS A 235 24.47 4.18 16.17
C LYS A 235 25.65 3.21 16.27
N LYS A 236 26.01 2.77 17.49
CA LYS A 236 27.12 1.83 17.72
C LYS A 236 26.74 0.38 17.40
N ARG A 237 25.44 0.06 17.41
CA ARG A 237 24.91 -1.27 17.09
C ARG A 237 24.44 -1.41 15.64
N LEU A 238 24.52 -0.34 14.86
CA LEU A 238 24.15 -0.39 13.44
C LEU A 238 25.05 -1.37 12.68
N SER A 239 24.43 -2.17 11.81
CA SER A 239 25.16 -3.09 10.94
C SER A 239 26.16 -2.36 10.01
N SER A 240 25.91 -1.09 9.67
CA SER A 240 26.85 -0.24 8.94
C SER A 240 28.08 0.11 9.77
N PHE A 241 27.91 0.38 11.07
CA PHE A 241 29.01 0.63 12.00
C PHE A 241 29.82 -0.64 12.27
N VAL A 242 29.14 -1.78 12.50
CA VAL A 242 29.78 -3.09 12.67
C VAL A 242 30.56 -3.50 11.42
N ARG A 243 29.98 -3.32 10.22
CA ARG A 243 30.65 -3.65 8.95
C ARG A 243 31.83 -2.73 8.63
N LYS A 244 31.88 -1.51 9.17
CA LYS A 244 33.02 -0.60 9.00
C LYS A 244 34.30 -1.10 9.68
N HIS A 245 34.23 -2.05 10.62
CA HIS A 245 35.40 -2.55 11.35
C HIS A 245 35.81 -3.99 11.03
N ASN A 246 35.13 -4.66 10.10
CA ASN A 246 35.55 -5.98 9.63
C ASN A 246 36.04 -5.86 8.18
N SER A 247 37.35 -5.66 8.02
CA SER A 247 37.99 -5.94 6.73
C SER A 247 37.82 -7.42 6.41
N ALA A 248 37.42 -7.77 5.19
CA ALA A 248 37.28 -9.16 4.79
C ALA A 248 38.65 -9.85 4.87
N LYS A 249 38.71 -11.05 5.45
CA LYS A 249 39.92 -11.88 5.37
C LYS A 249 40.17 -12.24 3.91
N ASP A 250 41.08 -11.51 3.25
CA ASP A 250 41.51 -11.81 1.89
C ASP A 250 42.59 -12.90 1.95
N LYS A 251 42.23 -14.13 1.54
CA LYS A 251 43.13 -15.29 1.43
C LYS A 251 43.77 -15.42 0.05
N ARG A 252 43.69 -14.40 -0.81
CA ARG A 252 44.27 -14.50 -2.15
C ARG A 252 45.79 -14.62 -2.05
N PRO A 253 46.40 -15.65 -2.67
CA PRO A 253 47.83 -15.92 -2.56
C PRO A 253 48.69 -14.75 -3.07
N SER A 254 48.19 -13.96 -4.01
CA SER A 254 48.85 -12.74 -4.48
C SER A 254 48.97 -11.67 -3.41
N SER A 255 47.93 -11.46 -2.60
CA SER A 255 47.93 -10.45 -1.52
C SER A 255 48.82 -10.87 -0.34
N GLU A 256 48.81 -12.15 -0.01
CA GLU A 256 49.67 -12.71 1.06
C GLU A 256 51.15 -12.64 0.66
N TYR A 257 51.46 -13.04 -0.58
CA TYR A 257 52.82 -12.98 -1.11
C TYR A 257 53.39 -11.56 -1.17
N ILE A 258 52.61 -10.60 -1.71
CA ILE A 258 53.04 -9.19 -1.79
C ILE A 258 53.27 -8.59 -0.39
N GLY A 259 52.46 -8.98 0.59
CA GLY A 259 52.64 -8.57 1.99
C GLY A 259 53.99 -9.03 2.55
N TYR A 260 54.33 -10.31 2.42
CA TYR A 260 55.61 -10.83 2.91
C TYR A 260 56.82 -10.22 2.20
N VAL A 261 56.77 -10.08 0.87
CA VAL A 261 57.86 -9.48 0.09
C VAL A 261 58.10 -8.03 0.53
N GLY A 262 57.03 -7.26 0.77
CA GLY A 262 57.13 -5.87 1.23
C GLY A 262 57.81 -5.75 2.60
N VAL A 263 57.43 -6.58 3.57
CA VAL A 263 58.02 -6.56 4.93
C VAL A 263 59.50 -6.91 4.90
N ILE A 264 59.90 -7.91 4.11
CA ILE A 264 61.31 -8.32 3.96
C ILE A 264 62.12 -7.17 3.36
N PHE A 265 61.62 -6.54 2.30
CA PHE A 265 62.32 -5.44 1.63
C PHE A 265 62.53 -4.24 2.56
N ILE A 266 61.48 -3.81 3.28
CA ILE A 266 61.57 -2.70 4.25
C ILE A 266 62.55 -3.03 5.37
N SER A 267 62.52 -4.26 5.89
CA SER A 267 63.42 -4.69 6.97
C SER A 267 64.90 -4.67 6.55
N ILE A 268 65.20 -5.07 5.30
CA ILE A 268 66.56 -5.02 4.76
C ILE A 268 67.03 -3.57 4.63
N VAL A 269 66.21 -2.69 4.04
CA VAL A 269 66.60 -1.29 3.84
C VAL A 269 66.84 -0.59 5.18
N VAL A 270 65.92 -0.74 6.14
CA VAL A 270 66.08 -0.16 7.48
C VAL A 270 67.29 -0.75 8.20
N GLY A 271 67.51 -2.06 8.09
CA GLY A 271 68.68 -2.73 8.65
C GLY A 271 70.01 -2.19 8.08
N LEU A 272 70.06 -1.93 6.78
CA LEU A 272 71.24 -1.34 6.13
C LEU A 272 71.50 0.10 6.59
N VAL A 273 70.46 0.92 6.74
CA VAL A 273 70.58 2.29 7.26
C VAL A 273 71.14 2.26 8.68
N ILE A 274 70.55 1.45 9.56
CA ILE A 274 71.02 1.29 10.95
C ILE A 274 72.47 0.78 10.98
N PHE A 275 72.84 -0.15 10.10
CA PHE A 275 74.20 -0.66 10.05
C PHE A 275 75.22 0.42 9.67
N ILE A 276 74.91 1.26 8.68
CA ILE A 276 75.76 2.39 8.28
C ILE A 276 75.91 3.36 9.46
N ASP A 277 74.82 3.69 10.15
CA ASP A 277 74.83 4.58 11.31
C ASP A 277 75.69 4.03 12.46
N ILE A 278 75.57 2.72 12.76
CA ILE A 278 76.39 2.07 13.80
C ILE A 278 77.89 2.11 13.45
N VAL A 279 78.24 1.86 12.18
CA VAL A 279 79.64 1.93 11.73
C VAL A 279 80.18 3.35 11.83
N ALA A 280 79.39 4.35 11.41
CA ALA A 280 79.75 5.77 11.51
C ALA A 280 79.95 6.21 12.97
N ILE A 281 79.03 5.84 13.88
CA ILE A 281 79.15 6.12 15.32
C ILE A 281 80.39 5.45 15.92
N ARG A 282 80.63 4.17 15.61
CA ARG A 282 81.81 3.45 16.11
C ARG A 282 83.12 4.09 15.66
N ASN A 283 83.19 4.56 14.41
CA ASN A 283 84.38 5.22 13.89
C ASN A 283 84.61 6.59 14.57
N ASN A 284 83.55 7.36 14.80
CA ASN A 284 83.62 8.67 15.48
C ASN A 284 83.94 8.55 16.99
N LEU A 285 83.60 7.44 17.65
CA LEU A 285 83.96 7.20 19.06
C LEU A 285 85.41 6.71 19.25
N ARG A 286 86.12 6.36 18.16
CA ARG A 286 87.50 5.84 18.19
C ARG A 286 88.58 6.90 17.94
N THR A 287 88.17 8.13 17.61
CA THR A 287 88.99 9.35 17.56
C THR A 287 88.79 10.18 18.80
#